data_AF-A0A521LMU9-F1
#
_entry.id   AF-A0A521LMU9-F1
#
_cell.length_a   1.000
_cell.length_b   1.000
_cell.length_c   1.000
_cell.angle_alpha   90.00
_cell.angle_beta   90.00
_cell.angle_gamma   90.00
#
_symmetry.space_group_name_H-M   'P 1'
#
loop_
_entity.id
_entity.type
_entity.pdbx_description
1 polymer ?
#
loop_
_entity_poly.entity_id
_entity_poly.type
_entity_poly.pdbx_seq_one_letter_code
_entity_poly.pdbx_strand_id
1 'polypeptide(L)' 'MSWRETLRDLFAAPATESAPPLQLSKFDLGVCPGCRGLRAMASPACSHCGSEAPVTADA' A
#
# COMPACT_ATOMS: atom_id res chain seq x y z
N MET A 1 -0.59 -33.82 -16.17
CA MET A 1 -0.57 -32.35 -16.02
C MET A 1 0.10 -32.04 -14.70
N SER A 2 1.31 -31.45 -14.73
CA SER A 2 2.07 -31.13 -13.52
C SER A 2 1.59 -29.79 -12.95
N TRP A 3 1.40 -29.72 -11.63
CA TRP A 3 1.02 -28.49 -10.93
C TRP A 3 1.96 -27.29 -11.22
N ARG A 4 3.22 -27.58 -11.57
CA ARG A 4 4.22 -26.58 -11.97
C ARG A 4 3.86 -25.87 -13.28
N GLU A 5 3.29 -26.60 -14.24
CA GLU A 5 2.86 -26.02 -15.52
C GLU A 5 1.65 -25.12 -15.33
N THR A 6 0.71 -25.51 -14.45
CA THR A 6 -0.46 -24.68 -14.09
C THR A 6 -0.06 -23.37 -13.41
N LEU A 7 0.90 -23.42 -12.46
CA LEU A 7 1.38 -22.19 -11.82
C LEU A 7 2.12 -21.30 -12.82
N ARG A 8 2.94 -21.89 -13.69
CA ARG A 8 3.67 -21.11 -14.69
C ARG A 8 2.74 -20.35 -15.62
N ASP A 9 1.61 -20.94 -16.00
CA ASP A 9 0.60 -20.30 -16.84
C ASP A 9 -0.12 -19.15 -16.12
N LEU A 10 -0.52 -19.36 -14.86
CA LEU A 10 -1.18 -18.34 -14.03
C LEU A 10 -0.32 -17.09 -13.78
N PHE A 11 0.99 -17.28 -13.60
CA PHE A 11 1.93 -16.18 -13.35
C PHE A 11 2.68 -15.72 -14.61
N ALA A 12 2.43 -16.33 -15.77
CA ALA A 12 2.94 -15.86 -17.07
C ALA A 12 2.09 -14.73 -17.66
N ALA A 13 0.93 -14.42 -17.07
CA ALA A 13 0.17 -13.24 -17.42
C ALA A 13 1.05 -11.99 -17.23
N PRO A 14 1.14 -11.08 -18.22
CA PRO A 14 1.82 -9.81 -18.03
C PRO A 14 1.19 -9.14 -16.81
N ALA A 15 2.02 -8.57 -15.94
CA ALA A 15 1.54 -7.83 -14.77
C ALA A 15 0.45 -6.87 -15.25
N THR A 16 -0.81 -7.19 -14.94
CA THR A 16 -1.96 -6.38 -15.33
C THR A 16 -1.62 -4.96 -14.90
N GLU A 17 -1.68 -4.07 -15.89
CA GLU A 17 -1.37 -2.64 -15.78
C GLU A 17 -1.75 -2.12 -14.40
N SER A 18 -0.76 -1.53 -13.73
CA SER A 18 -0.81 -0.91 -12.41
C SER A 18 -2.24 -0.68 -11.96
N ALA A 19 -2.71 -1.52 -11.03
CA ALA A 19 -3.96 -1.26 -10.33
C ALA A 19 -3.97 0.22 -9.94
N PRO A 20 -5.08 0.95 -10.16
CA PRO A 20 -5.12 2.38 -9.89
C PRO A 20 -4.59 2.63 -8.48
N PRO A 21 -3.75 3.66 -8.27
CA PRO A 21 -3.15 3.93 -6.97
C PRO A 21 -4.25 3.86 -5.92
N LEU A 22 -4.04 3.00 -4.93
CA LEU A 22 -5.01 2.81 -3.86
C LEU A 22 -5.27 4.17 -3.26
N GLN A 23 -6.50 4.69 -3.41
CA GLN A 23 -6.88 5.94 -2.78
C GLN A 23 -6.97 5.70 -1.27
N LEU A 24 -5.83 5.80 -0.58
CA LEU A 24 -5.68 5.59 0.86
C LEU A 24 -6.63 6.49 1.65
N SER A 25 -6.92 7.70 1.14
CA SER A 25 -7.89 8.64 1.70
C SER A 25 -9.30 8.05 1.83
N LYS A 26 -9.70 7.11 0.96
CA LYS A 26 -10.99 6.41 1.06
C LYS A 26 -11.08 5.52 2.31
N PHE A 27 -9.94 5.09 2.81
CA PHE A 27 -9.83 4.21 3.97
C PHE A 27 -9.40 4.96 5.24
N ASP A 28 -9.42 6.29 5.22
CA ASP A 28 -8.85 7.15 6.28
C ASP A 28 -7.38 6.82 6.58
N LEU A 29 -6.64 6.38 5.55
CA LEU A 29 -5.22 6.04 5.65
C LEU A 29 -4.39 7.07 4.88
N GLY A 30 -3.19 7.33 5.39
CA GLY A 30 -2.18 8.14 4.72
C GLY A 30 -0.78 7.61 5.00
N VAL A 31 0.20 8.20 4.33
CA VAL A 31 1.61 7.84 4.50
C VAL A 31 2.20 8.70 5.60
N CYS A 32 2.81 8.07 6.60
CA CYS A 32 3.55 8.78 7.64
C CYS A 32 4.84 9.38 7.04
N PRO A 33 5.08 10.69 7.18
CA PRO A 33 6.25 11.33 6.59
C PRO A 33 7.59 10.91 7.24
N GLY A 34 7.57 10.39 8.47
CA GLY A 34 8.79 10.01 9.19
C GLY A 34 9.34 8.64 8.79
N CYS A 35 8.49 7.62 8.68
CA CYS A 35 8.89 6.25 8.37
C CYS A 35 8.38 5.73 7.03
N ARG A 36 7.58 6.52 6.30
CA ARG A 36 6.83 6.11 5.10
C ARG A 36 5.92 4.88 5.29
N GLY A 37 5.61 4.53 6.54
CA GLY A 37 4.62 3.53 6.87
C GLY A 37 3.20 4.06 6.74
N LEU A 38 2.23 3.16 6.61
CA LEU A 38 0.81 3.51 6.60
C LEU A 38 0.35 3.90 8.02
N ARG A 39 -0.45 4.96 8.12
CA ARG A 39 -1.01 5.48 9.37
C ARG A 39 -2.43 6.00 9.11
N ALA A 40 -3.33 5.85 10.08
CA ALA A 40 -4.66 6.47 10.01
C ALA A 40 -4.56 8.00 10.01
N MET A 41 -5.30 8.66 9.12
CA MET A 41 -5.33 10.12 8.97
C MET A 41 -5.74 10.81 10.28
N ALA A 42 -6.69 10.22 11.01
CA ALA A 42 -7.13 10.72 12.31
C ALA A 42 -6.17 10.44 13.49
N SER A 43 -5.14 9.61 13.32
CA SER A 43 -4.18 9.38 14.42
C SER A 43 -3.35 10.63 14.66
N PRO A 44 -3.09 11.05 15.92
CA PRO A 44 -2.28 12.22 16.25
C PRO A 44 -0.77 11.99 16.11
N ALA A 45 -0.29 10.74 16.28
CA ALA A 45 1.11 10.37 16.10
C ALA A 45 1.24 9.00 15.42
N CYS A 46 2.39 8.74 14.79
CA CYS A 46 2.70 7.43 14.23
C CYS A 46 3.09 6.45 15.34
N SER A 47 2.40 5.32 15.44
CA SER A 47 2.71 4.28 16.43
C SER A 47 4.09 3.64 16.24
N HIS A 48 4.68 3.73 15.04
CA HIS A 48 5.96 3.11 14.73
C HIS A 48 7.16 4.04 15.02
N CYS A 49 7.11 5.29 14.54
CA CYS A 49 8.24 6.23 14.65
C CYS A 49 7.97 7.43 15.56
N GLY A 50 6.76 7.56 16.11
CA GLY A 50 6.37 8.69 16.97
C GLY A 50 6.15 10.02 16.26
N SER A 51 6.27 10.08 14.93
CA SER A 51 6.07 11.35 14.21
C SER A 51 4.66 11.89 14.37
N GLU A 52 4.52 13.15 14.74
CA GLU A 52 3.25 13.87 14.90
C GLU A 52 2.85 14.64 13.64
N ALA A 53 3.76 14.73 12.66
CA ALA A 53 3.51 15.38 11.39
C ALA A 53 2.29 14.78 10.67
N PRO A 54 1.50 15.61 9.96
CA PRO A 54 0.30 15.16 9.25
C PRO A 54 0.68 14.14 8.18
N VAL A 55 -0.18 13.15 7.98
CA VAL A 55 0.01 12.15 6.93
C VAL A 55 -0.21 12.79 5.55
N THR A 56 0.53 12.31 4.56
CA THR A 56 0.37 12.75 3.17
C THR A 56 -0.43 11.72 2.39
N ALA A 57 -1.29 12.16 1.48
CA ALA A 57 -1.81 11.28 0.45
C ALA A 57 -0.64 10.82 -0.43
N ASP A 58 -0.60 9.52 -0.74
CA ASP A 58 0.36 8.99 -1.72
C ASP A 58 0.08 9.69 -3.07
N ALA A 59 1.07 10.42 -3.57
CA ALA A 59 0.96 11.32 -4.73
C ALA A 59 1.14 10.59 -6.06
#